data_AF-A0A379TKD8-F1
#
_entry.id   AF-A0A379TKD8-F1
#
_cell.length_a   1.000
_cell.length_b   1.000
_cell.length_c   1.000
_cell.angle_alpha   90.00
_cell.angle_beta   90.00
_cell.angle_gamma   90.00
#
_symmetry.space_group_name_H-M   'P 1'
#
loop_
_entity.id
_entity.type
_entity.pdbx_description
1 polymer ?
#
loop_
_entity_poly.entity_id
_entity_poly.type
_entity_poly.pdbx_seq_one_letter_code
_entity_poly.pdbx_strand_id
1 'polypeptide(L)'
;MVTRCWRQFPHTGFECLIGENDDVIDLLQKGRAQVGLIEAREDYPTDIDATRLLIQNWMGVYVAATYPLASQTNLQWEQLHTWRELCLNTYLESNANVTRGPAWSVPNYLLLLSMAVQ
;
A
#
# COMPACT_ATOMS: atom_id res chain seq x y z
N MET A 1 -11.89 -8.44 3.77
CA MET A 1 -12.45 -7.96 5.05
C MET A 1 -13.85 -7.37 4.86
N VAL A 2 -14.04 -6.42 3.94
CA VAL A 2 -15.33 -5.76 3.62
C VAL A 2 -16.46 -6.74 3.25
N THR A 3 -16.19 -7.72 2.36
CA THR A 3 -17.18 -8.71 1.90
C THR A 3 -17.74 -9.62 3.00
N ARG A 4 -16.98 -9.84 4.08
CA ARG A 4 -17.43 -10.67 5.22
C ARG A 4 -18.30 -9.87 6.18
N CYS A 5 -18.02 -8.58 6.37
CA CYS A 5 -18.82 -7.68 7.19
C CYS A 5 -20.24 -7.54 6.61
N TRP A 6 -20.35 -7.40 5.29
CA TRP A 6 -21.63 -7.24 4.58
C TRP A 6 -22.58 -8.44 4.77
N ARG A 7 -22.05 -9.66 4.84
CA ARG A 7 -22.88 -10.86 5.12
C ARG A 7 -23.29 -10.99 6.59
N GLN A 8 -22.50 -10.45 7.52
CA GLN A 8 -22.74 -10.61 8.96
C GLN A 8 -23.63 -9.50 9.54
N PHE A 9 -23.65 -8.31 8.93
CA PHE A 9 -24.42 -7.15 9.39
C PHE A 9 -25.18 -6.48 8.23
N PRO A 10 -26.25 -7.12 7.72
CA PRO A 10 -26.94 -6.65 6.51
C PRO A 10 -27.69 -5.31 6.68
N HIS A 11 -27.91 -4.88 7.92
CA HIS A 11 -28.58 -3.62 8.25
C HIS A 11 -27.62 -2.49 8.64
N THR A 12 -26.30 -2.76 8.65
CA THR A 12 -25.30 -1.77 9.04
C THR A 12 -24.67 -1.15 7.79
N GLY A 13 -24.77 0.18 7.68
CA GLY A 13 -24.06 0.93 6.65
C GLY A 13 -22.56 0.83 6.86
N PHE A 14 -21.81 0.50 5.80
CA PHE A 14 -20.35 0.50 5.82
C PHE A 14 -19.85 1.55 4.85
N GLU A 15 -19.08 2.50 5.37
CA GLU A 15 -18.36 3.50 4.60
C GLU A 15 -16.86 3.29 4.81
N CYS A 16 -16.09 3.30 3.72
CA CYS A 16 -14.64 3.26 3.77
C CYS A 16 -14.12 4.62 3.30
N LEU A 17 -13.47 5.34 4.20
CA LEU A 17 -12.79 6.60 3.90
C LEU A 17 -11.33 6.29 3.58
N ILE A 18 -10.76 7.03 2.64
CA ILE A 18 -9.33 6.97 2.32
C ILE A 18 -8.69 8.17 2.97
N GLY A 19 -7.71 7.94 3.84
CA GLY A 19 -6.89 8.96 4.48
C GLY A 19 -5.49 8.41 4.72
N GLU A 20 -4.49 9.29 4.68
CA GLU A 20 -3.09 8.92 4.93
C GLU A 20 -2.67 9.39 6.32
N ASN A 21 -2.01 8.51 7.10
CA ASN A 21 -1.40 8.82 8.40
C ASN A 21 -2.22 9.75 9.32
N ASP A 22 -1.86 11.03 9.42
CA ASP A 22 -2.49 12.01 10.31
C ASP A 22 -3.95 12.30 9.93
N ASP A 23 -4.33 12.19 8.65
CA ASP A 23 -5.72 12.34 8.22
C ASP A 23 -6.61 11.27 8.87
N VAL A 24 -6.09 10.05 9.06
CA VAL A 24 -6.84 8.98 9.72
C VAL A 24 -7.09 9.31 11.19
N ILE A 25 -6.10 9.89 11.87
CA ILE A 25 -6.22 10.34 13.26
C ILE A 25 -7.28 11.45 13.36
N ASP A 26 -7.20 12.45 12.48
CA ASP A 26 -8.16 13.55 12.43
C ASP A 26 -9.60 13.05 12.18
N LEU A 27 -9.78 12.08 11.26
CA LEU A 27 -11.07 11.45 11.00
C LEU A 27 -11.63 10.70 12.21
N LEU A 28 -10.78 10.05 13.01
CA LEU A 28 -11.17 9.39 14.25
C LEU A 28 -11.59 10.41 15.31
N GLN A 29 -10.79 11.45 15.53
CA GLN A 29 -11.07 12.48 16.53
C GLN A 29 -12.32 13.30 16.21
N LYS A 30 -12.60 13.55 14.93
CA LYS A 30 -13.84 14.20 14.47
C LYS A 30 -15.06 13.27 14.47
N GLY A 31 -14.89 12.00 14.82
CA GLY A 31 -15.97 11.00 14.83
C GLY A 31 -16.51 10.65 13.43
N ARG A 32 -15.75 10.96 12.37
CA ARG A 32 -16.10 10.62 10.98
C ARG A 32 -15.76 9.18 10.63
N ALA A 33 -14.78 8.61 11.31
CA ALA A 33 -14.47 7.19 11.27
C ALA A 33 -14.53 6.62 12.70
N GLN A 34 -14.88 5.35 12.83
CA GLN A 34 -14.84 4.63 14.10
C GLN A 34 -13.58 3.77 14.24
N VAL A 35 -12.97 3.36 13.12
CA VAL A 35 -11.77 2.52 13.08
C VAL A 35 -10.86 3.01 11.97
N GLY A 36 -9.58 3.15 12.28
CA GLY A 36 -8.52 3.49 11.34
C GLY A 36 -7.53 2.33 11.17
N LEU A 37 -6.97 2.20 9.97
CA LEU A 37 -5.86 1.29 9.69
C LEU A 37 -4.72 2.09 9.05
N ILE A 38 -3.61 2.22 9.78
CA ILE A 38 -2.42 2.94 9.35
C ILE A 38 -1.16 2.15 9.70
N GLU A 39 -0.02 2.61 9.19
CA GLU A 39 1.28 2.10 9.62
C GLU A 39 1.48 2.31 11.13
N ALA A 40 2.23 1.40 11.74
CA ALA A 40 2.47 1.46 13.17
C ALA A 40 3.32 2.70 13.51
N ARG A 41 2.81 3.54 14.42
CA ARG A 41 3.51 4.71 14.93
C ARG A 41 4.13 4.40 16.29
N GLU A 42 5.10 5.22 16.69
CA GLU A 42 5.65 5.21 18.05
C GLU A 42 4.67 5.84 19.04
N ASP A 43 4.02 6.94 18.63
CA ASP A 43 3.10 7.70 19.44
C ASP A 43 1.71 7.81 18.81
N TYR A 44 0.68 7.72 19.65
CA TYR A 44 -0.72 7.95 19.31
C TYR A 44 -1.32 8.97 20.30
N PRO A 45 -2.33 9.76 19.90
CA PRO A 45 -3.07 10.61 20.81
C PRO A 45 -3.67 9.81 21.98
N THR A 46 -3.72 10.40 23.16
CA THR A 46 -4.16 9.72 24.40
C THR A 46 -5.63 9.29 24.37
N ASP A 47 -6.42 9.87 23.48
CA ASP A 47 -7.84 9.58 23.23
C ASP A 47 -8.05 8.42 22.24
N ILE A 48 -6.97 7.83 21.70
CA ILE A 48 -7.02 6.74 20.73
C ILE A 48 -6.30 5.51 21.27
N ASP A 49 -7.02 4.40 21.35
CA ASP A 49 -6.40 3.10 21.61
C ASP A 49 -5.90 2.49 20.29
N ALA A 50 -4.69 1.91 20.32
CA ALA A 50 -4.04 1.36 19.14
C ALA A 50 -3.56 -0.08 19.40
N THR A 51 -3.84 -0.97 18.44
CA THR A 51 -3.36 -2.36 18.47
C THR A 51 -2.61 -2.67 17.18
N ARG A 52 -1.37 -3.16 17.31
CA ARG A 52 -0.59 -3.63 16.17
C ARG A 52 -1.15 -4.95 15.66
N LEU A 53 -1.55 -4.99 14.40
CA LEU A 53 -1.97 -6.22 13.75
C LEU A 53 -0.73 -7.04 13.36
N LEU A 54 -0.72 -8.33 13.72
CA LEU A 54 0.30 -9.29 13.30
C LEU A 54 0.06 -9.73 11.84
N ILE A 55 -0.04 -8.77 10.93
CA ILE A 55 -0.13 -9.03 9.50
C ILE A 55 1.30 -9.07 8.98
N GLN A 56 1.72 -10.23 8.49
CA GLN A 56 2.97 -10.31 7.73
C GLN A 56 2.73 -9.69 6.36
N ASN A 57 3.24 -8.49 6.13
CA ASN A 57 3.27 -7.90 4.81
C ASN A 57 4.45 -8.49 4.04
N TRP A 58 4.16 -9.23 2.98
CA TRP A 58 5.19 -9.76 2.09
C TRP A 58 5.41 -8.75 0.98
N MET A 59 6.56 -8.09 1.00
CA MET A 59 7.01 -7.29 -0.13
C MET A 59 7.64 -8.21 -1.16
N GLY A 60 7.11 -8.18 -2.38
CA GLY A 60 7.60 -8.95 -3.52
C GLY A 60 7.86 -8.07 -4.72
N VAL A 61 8.80 -8.47 -5.56
CA VAL A 61 8.98 -7.89 -6.90
C VAL A 61 8.04 -8.61 -7.85
N TYR A 62 7.21 -7.85 -8.54
CA TYR A 62 6.26 -8.37 -9.53
C TYR A 62 6.71 -7.99 -10.93
N VAL A 63 6.71 -8.96 -11.84
CA VAL A 63 7.03 -8.78 -13.25
C VAL A 63 5.96 -9.43 -14.11
N ALA A 64 5.81 -8.98 -15.35
CA ALA A 64 4.93 -9.64 -16.32
C ALA A 64 5.34 -11.11 -16.47
N ALA A 65 4.37 -12.01 -16.63
CA ALA A 65 4.65 -13.44 -16.84
C ALA A 65 5.46 -13.70 -18.12
N THR A 66 5.38 -12.79 -19.10
CA THR A 66 6.13 -12.82 -20.36
C THR A 66 7.55 -12.24 -20.25
N TYR A 67 7.92 -11.68 -19.09
CA TYR A 67 9.20 -10.99 -18.92
C TYR A 67 10.35 -11.98 -18.67
N PRO A 68 11.56 -11.75 -19.20
CA PRO A 68 12.72 -12.62 -18.97
C PRO A 68 13.03 -12.87 -17.49
N LEU A 69 12.77 -11.89 -16.60
CA LEU A 69 12.93 -12.09 -15.15
C LEU A 69 11.97 -13.13 -14.57
N ALA A 70 10.79 -13.33 -15.15
CA ALA A 70 9.82 -14.29 -14.63
C ALA A 70 10.34 -15.74 -14.68
N SER A 71 11.30 -16.01 -15.57
CA SER A 71 11.96 -17.33 -15.68
C SER A 71 13.20 -17.47 -14.79
N GLN A 72 13.63 -16.41 -14.10
CA GLN A 72 14.83 -16.44 -13.26
C GLN A 72 14.48 -16.78 -11.81
N THR A 73 15.12 -17.82 -11.29
CA THR A 73 14.89 -18.34 -9.94
C THR A 73 15.85 -17.77 -8.90
N ASN A 74 16.94 -17.13 -9.32
CA ASN A 74 17.99 -16.61 -8.45
C ASN A 74 18.41 -15.19 -8.88
N LEU A 75 17.48 -14.26 -8.73
CA LEU A 75 17.66 -12.86 -9.09
C LEU A 75 18.55 -12.15 -8.06
N GLN A 76 19.62 -11.52 -8.54
CA GLN A 76 20.45 -10.64 -7.72
C GLN A 76 19.93 -9.20 -7.78
N TRP A 77 20.06 -8.47 -6.67
CA TRP A 77 19.63 -7.06 -6.58
C TRP A 77 20.27 -6.18 -7.66
N GLU A 78 21.54 -6.43 -8.00
CA GLU A 78 22.25 -5.70 -9.04
C GLU A 78 21.62 -5.85 -10.44
N GLN A 79 21.01 -7.01 -10.72
CA GLN A 79 20.35 -7.26 -11.99
C GLN A 79 19.06 -6.44 -12.09
N LEU A 80 18.31 -6.28 -10.99
CA LEU A 80 17.07 -5.51 -10.96
C LEU A 80 17.29 -4.03 -11.35
N HIS A 81 18.40 -3.44 -10.93
CA HIS A 81 18.74 -2.05 -11.24
C HIS A 81 18.99 -1.76 -12.72
N THR A 82 19.22 -2.80 -13.53
CA THR A 82 19.38 -2.66 -14.98
C THR A 82 18.02 -2.53 -15.68
N TRP A 83 16.93 -2.91 -15.02
CA TRP A 83 15.58 -2.91 -15.56
C TRP A 83 14.79 -1.70 -15.08
N ARG A 84 13.75 -1.35 -15.85
CA ARG A 84 12.89 -0.23 -15.50
C ARG A 84 11.97 -0.60 -14.35
N GLU A 85 11.96 0.24 -13.32
CA GLU A 85 11.10 0.08 -12.15
C GLU A 85 9.80 0.89 -12.31
N LEU A 86 8.67 0.28 -11.94
CA LEU A 86 7.37 0.97 -11.86
C LEU A 86 7.07 1.25 -10.40
N CYS A 87 6.90 2.53 -10.06
CA CYS A 87 6.68 2.97 -8.68
C CYS A 87 5.33 3.66 -8.54
N LEU A 88 4.62 3.38 -7.45
CA LEU A 88 3.45 4.18 -7.07
C LEU A 88 3.95 5.51 -6.49
N ASN A 89 3.43 6.61 -7.03
CA ASN A 89 3.62 7.90 -6.41
C ASN A 89 2.51 8.08 -5.36
N THR A 90 2.73 7.57 -4.16
CA THR A 90 1.90 7.88 -3.00
C THR A 90 2.24 9.29 -2.52
N TYR A 91 1.24 10.07 -2.12
CA TYR A 91 1.35 11.52 -1.93
C TYR A 91 2.33 11.92 -0.82
N LEU A 92 2.57 10.99 0.10
CA LEU A 92 3.70 11.03 1.01
C LEU A 92 4.97 10.72 0.22
N GLU A 93 5.69 11.78 -0.14
CA GLU A 93 7.09 11.70 -0.55
C GLU A 93 7.83 10.83 0.48
N SER A 94 8.00 9.56 0.13
CA SER A 94 8.85 8.65 0.89
C SER A 94 10.25 9.20 0.73
N ASN A 95 10.76 9.77 1.81
CA ASN A 95 12.16 10.14 1.93
C ASN A 95 13.02 9.02 1.34
N ALA A 96 13.82 9.41 0.34
CA ALA A 96 14.69 8.61 -0.52
C ALA A 96 14.06 8.09 -1.83
N ASN A 97 14.36 8.81 -2.90
CA ASN A 97 14.69 8.21 -4.20
C ASN A 97 15.60 6.99 -3.98
N VAL A 98 15.05 5.78 -3.92
CA VAL A 98 15.82 4.53 -4.03
C VAL A 98 15.51 3.81 -5.34
N THR A 99 15.03 4.54 -6.35
CA THR A 99 15.10 4.07 -7.73
C THR A 99 16.55 4.22 -8.20
N ARG A 100 17.27 3.10 -8.21
CA ARG A 100 18.67 3.04 -8.64
C ARG A 100 18.82 2.80 -10.16
N GLY A 101 17.70 2.80 -10.89
CA GLY A 101 17.60 2.64 -12.34
C GLY A 101 16.51 3.54 -12.95
N PRO A 102 16.20 3.37 -14.25
CA PRO A 102 15.14 4.14 -14.90
C PRO A 102 13.79 3.82 -14.25
N ALA A 103 13.05 4.83 -13.81
CA ALA A 103 11.81 4.64 -13.07
C ALA A 103 10.64 5.41 -13.71
N TRP A 104 9.48 4.78 -13.69
CA TRP A 104 8.21 5.39 -14.10
C TRP A 104 7.26 5.42 -12.92
N SER A 105 6.86 6.64 -12.56
CA SER A 105 5.94 6.89 -11.47
C SER A 105 4.52 6.95 -11.98
N VAL A 106 3.59 6.26 -11.31
CA VAL A 106 2.17 6.24 -11.66
C VAL A 106 1.31 6.67 -10.47
N PRO A 107 0.21 7.41 -10.71
CA PRO A 107 -0.61 7.99 -9.64
C PRO A 107 -1.59 7.01 -9.00
N ASN A 108 -1.77 5.81 -9.57
CA ASN A 108 -2.69 4.81 -9.01
C ASN A 108 -2.29 3.38 -9.40
N TYR A 109 -2.77 2.43 -8.59
CA TYR A 109 -2.47 1.00 -8.72
C TYR A 109 -2.99 0.38 -10.02
N LEU A 110 -4.14 0.81 -10.54
CA LEU A 110 -4.71 0.24 -11.77
C LEU A 110 -3.86 0.59 -12.99
N LEU A 111 -3.33 1.81 -13.05
CA LEU A 111 -2.41 2.22 -14.10
C LEU A 111 -1.08 1.48 -13.98
N LEU A 112 -0.57 1.28 -12.76
CA LEU A 112 0.63 0.47 -12.51
C LEU A 112 0.47 -0.93 -13.12
N LEU A 113 -0.63 -1.62 -12.79
CA LEU A 113 -0.92 -2.95 -13.33
C LEU A 113 -1.05 -2.94 -14.86
N SER A 114 -1.64 -1.90 -15.43
CA SER A 114 -1.78 -1.77 -16.88
C SER A 114 -0.44 -1.62 -17.59
N MET A 115 0.50 -0.89 -16.98
CA MET A 115 1.86 -0.70 -17.49
C MET A 115 2.75 -1.92 -17.26
N ALA A 116 2.48 -2.70 -16.21
CA ALA A 116 3.23 -3.92 -15.91
C ALA A 116 2.96 -5.07 -16.90
N VAL A 117 1.93 -4.97 -17.76
CA VAL A 117 1.56 -6.00 -18.74
C VAL A 117 2.03 -5.64 -20.17
N GLN A 118 2.51 -4.41 -20.39
CA GLN A 118 3.03 -3.95 -21.68
C GLN A 118 4.49 -4.34 -21.87
#